data_AF-A0A6C0CYV0-F1
#
_entry.id   AF-A0A6C0CYV0-F1
#
_cell.length_a   1.000
_cell.length_b   1.000
_cell.length_c   1.000
_cell.angle_alpha   90.00
_cell.angle_beta   90.00
_cell.angle_gamma   90.00
#
_symmetry.space_group_name_H-M   'P 1'
#
loop_
_entity.id
_entity.type
_entity.pdbx_description
1 polymer ?
#
loop_
_entity_poly.entity_id
_entity_poly.type
_entity_poly.pdbx_seq_one_letter_code
_entity_poly.pdbx_strand_id
1 'polypeptide(L)'
;MERKSDMQYTFMRMTDWDRCSECHANTAQNVCQNCGDIICLYDECSISFPHKNNDIFSVCSTCTESISKKLKIVETEDYPELRLLKKKIKKRLKNKIRQYE
;
A
#
# COMPACT_ATOMS: atom_id res chain seq x y z
N MET A 1 -14.57 24.64 -9.12
CA MET A 1 -13.77 23.58 -8.45
C MET A 1 -14.41 22.25 -8.79
N GLU A 2 -14.03 21.69 -9.94
CA GLU A 2 -14.57 20.41 -10.40
C GLU A 2 -13.82 19.28 -9.70
N ARG A 3 -14.56 18.47 -8.93
CA ARG A 3 -14.08 17.23 -8.35
C ARG A 3 -13.93 16.22 -9.49
N LYS A 4 -12.71 15.95 -9.94
CA LYS A 4 -12.41 14.81 -10.81
C LYS A 4 -12.45 13.54 -9.99
N SER A 5 -13.64 13.00 -9.80
CA SER A 5 -13.85 11.65 -9.27
C SER A 5 -14.62 10.87 -10.31
N ASP A 6 -13.93 10.22 -11.26
CA ASP A 6 -14.52 9.20 -12.12
C ASP A 6 -13.39 8.31 -12.64
N MET A 7 -12.88 7.45 -11.75
CA MET A 7 -12.12 6.28 -12.18
C MET A 7 -13.15 5.25 -12.65
N GLN A 8 -13.52 5.33 -13.93
CA GLN A 8 -14.43 4.38 -14.57
C GLN A 8 -13.76 3.00 -14.61
N TYR A 9 -14.06 2.16 -13.63
CA TYR A 9 -13.87 0.72 -13.79
C TYR A 9 -14.88 0.24 -14.82
N THR A 10 -14.41 0.00 -16.05
CA THR A 10 -15.14 -0.80 -17.02
C THR A 10 -15.54 -2.09 -16.32
N PHE A 11 -16.84 -2.37 -16.20
CA PHE A 11 -17.36 -3.54 -15.50
C PHE A 11 -16.89 -4.81 -16.22
N MET A 12 -15.72 -5.32 -15.84
CA MET A 12 -15.15 -6.53 -16.40
C MET A 12 -15.94 -7.71 -15.84
N ARG A 13 -16.72 -8.37 -16.68
CA ARG A 13 -17.45 -9.58 -16.29
C ARG A 13 -16.46 -10.73 -16.21
N MET A 14 -16.01 -11.03 -14.99
CA MET A 14 -15.20 -12.20 -14.71
C MET A 14 -16.08 -13.46 -14.78
N THR A 15 -15.52 -14.52 -15.33
CA THR A 15 -16.10 -15.85 -15.45
C THR A 15 -15.27 -16.83 -14.65
N ASP A 16 -15.84 -18.00 -14.32
CA ASP A 16 -15.11 -19.04 -13.57
C ASP A 16 -13.91 -19.64 -14.34
N TRP A 17 -13.80 -19.33 -15.64
CA TRP A 17 -12.70 -19.73 -16.51
C TRP A 17 -11.51 -18.78 -16.44
N ASP A 18 -11.72 -17.56 -15.93
CA ASP A 18 -10.69 -16.54 -15.86
C ASP A 18 -9.65 -16.92 -14.81
N ARG A 19 -8.38 -16.97 -15.24
CA ARG A 19 -7.25 -17.35 -14.40
C ARG A 19 -6.52 -16.12 -13.93
N CYS A 20 -6.00 -16.18 -12.72
CA CYS A 20 -5.17 -15.12 -12.15
C CYS A 20 -3.95 -14.84 -13.04
N SER A 21 -3.67 -13.57 -13.32
CA SER A 21 -2.51 -13.14 -14.10
C SER A 21 -1.16 -13.36 -13.41
N GLU A 22 -1.13 -13.57 -12.09
CA GLU A 22 0.11 -13.78 -11.32
C GLU A 22 0.49 -15.27 -11.24
N CYS A 23 -0.45 -16.15 -10.86
CA CYS A 23 -0.14 -17.59 -10.72
C CYS A 23 -0.63 -18.48 -11.86
N HIS A 24 -1.53 -17.99 -12.72
CA HIS A 24 -2.19 -18.74 -13.81
C HIS A 24 -2.92 -20.05 -13.41
N ALA A 25 -2.93 -20.41 -12.13
CA ALA A 25 -3.54 -21.64 -11.62
C ALA A 25 -4.92 -21.38 -11.01
N ASN A 26 -5.00 -20.40 -10.11
CA ASN A 26 -6.23 -20.09 -9.38
C ASN A 26 -7.21 -19.27 -10.21
N THR A 27 -8.51 -19.47 -9.97
CA THR A 27 -9.57 -18.65 -10.56
C THR A 27 -9.43 -17.21 -10.08
N ALA A 28 -9.52 -16.27 -11.01
CA ALA A 28 -9.49 -14.85 -10.69
C ALA A 28 -10.77 -14.45 -9.94
N GLN A 29 -10.62 -13.61 -8.94
CA GLN A 29 -11.71 -13.19 -8.05
C GLN A 29 -11.88 -11.67 -7.99
N ASN A 30 -10.82 -10.92 -8.30
CA ASN A 30 -10.84 -9.47 -8.28
C ASN A 30 -9.93 -8.90 -9.38
N VAL A 31 -9.97 -7.58 -9.54
CA VAL A 31 -9.13 -6.83 -10.47
C VAL A 31 -8.14 -5.98 -9.68
N CYS A 32 -6.88 -6.00 -10.08
CA CYS A 32 -5.84 -5.14 -9.54
C CYS A 32 -6.21 -3.67 -9.80
N GLN A 33 -6.41 -2.91 -8.73
CA GLN A 33 -6.82 -1.51 -8.82
C GLN A 33 -5.71 -0.58 -9.35
N ASN A 34 -4.47 -1.07 -9.50
CA ASN A 34 -3.35 -0.30 -10.04
C ASN A 34 -3.11 -0.53 -11.55
N CYS A 35 -3.15 -1.79 -12.03
CA CYS A 35 -2.87 -2.11 -13.44
C CYS A 35 -4.09 -2.59 -14.24
N GLY A 36 -5.18 -3.01 -13.59
CA GLY A 36 -6.37 -3.54 -14.25
C GLY A 36 -6.32 -5.04 -14.56
N ASP A 37 -5.28 -5.76 -14.13
CA ASP A 37 -5.18 -7.21 -14.33
C ASP A 37 -6.10 -8.00 -13.40
N ILE A 38 -6.56 -9.15 -13.87
CA ILE A 38 -7.39 -10.09 -13.10
C ILE A 38 -6.51 -10.93 -12.16
N ILE A 39 -6.87 -11.00 -10.87
CA ILE A 39 -6.07 -11.65 -9.84
C ILE A 39 -6.94 -12.50 -8.91
N CYS A 40 -6.34 -13.56 -8.35
CA CYS A 40 -6.93 -14.28 -7.23
C CYS A 40 -6.59 -13.55 -5.90
N LEU A 41 -7.35 -13.82 -4.85
CA LEU A 41 -7.17 -13.18 -3.53
C LEU A 41 -6.23 -13.97 -2.59
N TYR A 42 -5.39 -14.86 -3.15
CA TYR A 42 -4.35 -15.51 -2.36
C TYR A 42 -3.21 -14.51 -2.08
N ASP A 43 -2.64 -14.59 -0.87
CA ASP A 43 -1.59 -13.68 -0.40
C ASP A 43 -0.32 -13.68 -1.28
N GLU A 44 -0.06 -14.77 -2.01
CA GLU A 44 1.05 -14.88 -2.95
C GLU A 44 0.87 -14.01 -4.21
N CYS A 45 -0.37 -13.75 -4.60
CA CYS A 45 -0.72 -13.06 -5.85
C CYS A 45 -1.26 -11.64 -5.63
N SER A 46 -1.77 -11.35 -4.43
CA SER A 46 -2.40 -10.06 -4.17
C SER A 46 -2.29 -9.64 -2.72
N ILE A 47 -2.27 -8.33 -2.51
CA ILE A 47 -2.55 -7.72 -1.22
C ILE A 47 -3.91 -7.06 -1.33
N SER A 48 -4.80 -7.39 -0.40
CA SER A 48 -6.12 -6.78 -0.30
C SER A 48 -6.31 -6.08 1.03
N PHE A 49 -7.03 -4.96 1.03
CA PHE A 49 -7.37 -4.25 2.25
C PHE A 49 -8.82 -3.74 2.21
N PRO A 50 -9.50 -3.70 3.38
CA PRO A 50 -10.83 -3.11 3.48
C PRO A 50 -10.81 -1.65 3.03
N HIS A 51 -11.72 -1.28 2.13
CA HIS A 51 -11.90 0.07 1.64
C HIS A 51 -13.26 0.62 2.10
N LYS A 52 -13.55 1.88 1.76
CA LYS A 52 -14.85 2.51 2.08
C LYS A 52 -15.99 1.72 1.44
N ASN A 53 -17.16 1.74 2.07
CA ASN A 53 -18.39 1.11 1.59
C ASN A 53 -18.34 -0.42 1.48
N ASN A 54 -17.61 -1.11 2.36
CA ASN A 54 -17.40 -2.57 2.31
C ASN A 54 -16.79 -3.06 1.00
N ASP A 55 -16.10 -2.20 0.26
CA ASP A 55 -15.35 -2.59 -0.92
C ASP A 55 -13.98 -3.16 -0.54
N ILE A 56 -13.40 -4.00 -1.39
CA ILE A 56 -12.07 -4.57 -1.22
C ILE A 56 -11.14 -3.95 -2.24
N PHE A 57 -10.14 -3.21 -1.75
CA PHE A 57 -9.07 -2.71 -2.60
C PHE A 57 -8.01 -3.78 -2.74
N SER A 58 -7.82 -4.32 -3.95
CA SER A 58 -6.82 -5.35 -4.23
C SER A 58 -5.73 -4.84 -5.17
N VAL A 59 -4.48 -5.18 -4.88
CA VAL A 59 -3.30 -4.88 -5.70
C VAL A 59 -2.54 -6.17 -5.93
N CYS A 60 -2.13 -6.43 -7.18
CA CYS A 60 -1.34 -7.62 -7.49
C CYS A 60 0.08 -7.54 -6.87
N SER A 61 0.71 -8.69 -6.68
CA SER A 61 2.08 -8.79 -6.15
C SER A 61 3.08 -8.00 -7.00
N THR A 62 3.00 -8.08 -8.33
CA THR A 62 3.88 -7.32 -9.24
C THR A 62 3.78 -5.81 -9.02
N CYS A 63 2.56 -5.28 -8.88
CA CYS A 63 2.33 -3.87 -8.58
C CYS A 63 2.84 -3.50 -7.20
N THR A 64 2.61 -4.37 -6.21
CA THR A 64 3.08 -4.20 -4.84
C THR A 64 4.61 -4.07 -4.79
N GLU A 65 5.34 -4.93 -5.48
CA GLU A 65 6.80 -4.86 -5.57
C GLU A 65 7.27 -3.56 -6.24
N SER A 66 6.62 -3.18 -7.35
CA SER A 66 6.94 -1.94 -8.07
C SER A 66 6.72 -0.69 -7.21
N ILE A 67 5.64 -0.66 -6.44
CA ILE A 67 5.35 0.43 -5.49
C ILE A 67 6.38 0.40 -4.35
N SER A 68 6.66 -0.77 -3.79
CA SER A 68 7.61 -0.93 -2.69
C SER A 68 9.00 -0.43 -3.05
N LYS A 69 9.47 -0.68 -4.28
CA LYS A 69 10.76 -0.16 -4.78
C LYS A 69 10.81 1.38 -4.85
N LYS A 70 9.67 2.06 -4.99
CA LYS A 70 9.58 3.53 -4.97
C LYS A 70 9.55 4.07 -3.54
N LEU A 71 9.12 3.28 -2.57
CA LEU A 71 9.12 3.62 -1.16
C LEU A 71 10.53 3.44 -0.59
N LYS A 72 11.34 4.49 -0.68
CA LYS A 72 12.64 4.53 0.00
C LYS A 72 12.40 4.68 1.50
N ILE A 73 12.78 3.67 2.26
CA ILE A 73 12.91 3.81 3.71
C ILE A 73 14.07 4.77 3.93
N VAL A 74 13.76 5.97 4.40
CA VAL A 74 14.78 6.95 4.77
C VAL A 74 15.44 6.46 6.04
N GLU A 75 16.62 5.86 5.93
CA GLU A 75 17.41 5.51 7.10
C GLU A 75 17.96 6.79 7.72
N THR A 76 18.02 6.84 9.06
CA THR A 76 18.56 8.02 9.75
C THR A 76 20.05 8.25 9.48
N GLU A 77 20.73 7.28 8.88
CA GLU A 77 22.12 7.38 8.45
C GLU A 77 22.27 8.24 7.19
N ASP A 78 21.29 8.17 6.27
CA ASP A 78 21.23 8.99 5.05
C ASP A 78 20.97 10.47 5.34
N TYR A 79 20.42 10.80 6.52
CA TYR A 79 20.07 12.17 6.92
C TYR A 79 20.53 12.44 8.37
N PRO A 80 21.84 12.72 8.58
CA PRO A 80 22.42 12.90 9.91
C PRO A 80 21.79 14.05 10.72
N GLU A 81 21.17 15.02 10.07
CA GLU A 81 20.38 16.08 10.69
C GLU A 81 19.16 15.55 11.46
N LEU A 82 18.51 14.48 10.96
CA LEU A 82 17.38 13.85 11.65
C LEU A 82 17.85 13.18 12.95
N ARG A 83 19.07 12.64 12.96
CA ARG A 83 19.69 12.08 14.17
C ARG A 83 19.92 13.16 15.24
N LEU A 84 20.47 14.31 14.85
CA LEU A 84 20.70 15.44 15.75
C LEU A 84 19.37 16.03 16.26
N LEU A 85 18.38 16.15 15.39
CA LEU A 85 17.04 16.61 15.75
C LEU A 85 16.37 15.67 16.77
N LYS A 86 16.37 14.36 16.53
CA LYS A 86 15.86 13.36 17.48
C LYS A 86 16.58 13.44 18.84
N LYS A 87 17.91 13.61 18.84
CA LYS A 87 18.70 13.78 20.07
C LYS A 87 18.30 15.04 20.84
N LYS A 88 18.08 16.16 20.15
CA LYS A 88 17.63 17.43 20.74
C LYS A 88 16.22 17.31 21.35
N ILE A 89 15.29 16.68 20.62
CA ILE A 89 13.92 16.41 21.09
C ILE A 89 13.96 15.54 22.36
N LYS A 90 14.71 14.44 22.35
CA LYS A 90 14.85 13.54 23.52
C LYS A 90 15.43 14.26 24.74
N LYS A 91 16.42 15.13 24.54
CA LYS A 91 17.01 15.94 25.63
C LYS A 91 15.99 16.90 26.24
N ARG A 92 15.20 17.59 25.40
CA ARG A 92 14.14 18.52 25.86
C ARG A 92 13.05 17.79 26.66
N LEU A 93 12.62 16.61 26.19
CA LEU A 93 11.66 15.76 26.90
C LEU A 93 12.16 15.35 28.28
N LYS A 94 13.39 14.84 28.39
CA LYS A 94 14.00 14.49 29.69
C LYS A 94 14.07 15.67 30.65
N ASN A 95 14.45 16.85 30.15
CA ASN A 95 14.53 18.04 30.97
C ASN A 95 13.15 18.51 31.46
N LYS A 96 12.11 18.40 30.63
CA LYS A 96 10.73 18.68 31.06
C LYS A 96 10.25 17.72 32.14
N ILE A 97 10.51 16.41 31.99
CA ILE A 97 10.10 15.41 33.00
C ILE A 97 10.73 15.72 34.35
N ARG A 98 12.05 16.02 34.38
CA ARG A 98 12.77 16.44 35.60
C ARG A 98 12.27 17.74 36.25
N GLN A 99 11.49 18.56 35.55
CA GLN A 99 10.89 19.77 36.13
C GLN A 99 9.61 19.49 36.91
N TYR A 100 9.05 18.27 36.76
CA TYR A 100 7.86 17.81 37.46
C TYR A 100 8.16 16.66 38.46
N GLU A 101 9.43 16.27 38.59
CA GLU A 101 9.97 15.40 39.64
C GLU A 101 10.54 16.26 40.77
#